data_AF-A0A3B6H3P6-F1
#
_entry.id   AF-A0A3B6H3P6-F1
#
_cell.length_a   1.000
_cell.length_b   1.000
_cell.length_c   1.000
_cell.angle_alpha   90.00
_cell.angle_beta   90.00
_cell.angle_gamma   90.00
#
_symmetry.space_group_name_H-M   'P 1'
#
loop_
_entity.id
_entity.type
_entity.pdbx_description
1 polymer ?
#
loop_
_entity_poly.entity_id
_entity_poly.type
_entity_poly.pdbx_seq_one_letter_code
_entity_poly.pdbx_strand_id
1 'polypeptide(L)'
;MAASRRLARKLPSIISKHQRLISPEIETLEETPEISTSPASIPLDPTLPLLPLAVSHLSPPSPLPALPSAHASSPTSLLRLLRRARHHPRLAPLDLHLLLAAADASSAFRPDHRLTSLLAARLAASRRLPSLRRLLQLVLSRPCPCADDSIFACPDLLPTFRKAILAFATSGDIPAASEALASLRRAADSPLPAEFYNIILHALARLHRHDDAIRFYGEMTSVHRVALDAYTFNILINSSCRVEGVDAAMRWFEEMRRRSCAPTGVSFNTLMRGFFREGRYKEGLKVAYEMLQLGAGLSVASMEILIGGLCRGGEALKAAEVFAEFLVDAVVPEGFDCLDLVESLCHVGRVDKAVEIVELVLERNRACCLSVPAGVTVLECLMKAGKLDDVCRLMGRMVGEGIVPDTISCNCIIESFCEAGMISDANRLRILTKEKGFAADAATYSMLVQGFGRQGRVKEGEAVLDEMLDLGFIPNIVAYNRLLDSLHVRRSLQ
;
A
#
# COMPACT_ATOMS: atom_id res chain seq x y z
N MET A 1 15.96 43.71 -2.45
CA MET A 1 15.51 43.08 -1.18
C MET A 1 14.19 43.61 -0.60
N ALA A 2 13.63 44.75 -1.03
CA ALA A 2 12.35 45.25 -0.50
C ALA A 2 11.07 44.59 -1.11
N ALA A 3 11.16 44.05 -2.32
CA ALA A 3 10.03 43.38 -2.99
C ALA A 3 9.72 41.98 -2.42
N SER A 4 10.75 41.21 -2.04
CA SER A 4 10.59 39.86 -1.47
C SER A 4 9.95 39.88 -0.06
N ARG A 5 10.11 40.98 0.69
CA ARG A 5 9.50 41.14 2.02
C ARG A 5 8.01 41.53 1.97
N ARG A 6 7.53 42.10 0.84
CA ARG A 6 6.11 42.43 0.64
C ARG A 6 5.26 41.22 0.25
N LEU A 7 5.84 40.22 -0.42
CA LEU A 7 5.16 38.94 -0.73
C LEU A 7 5.01 38.05 0.50
N ALA A 8 6.04 37.96 1.35
CA ALA A 8 6.00 37.16 2.58
C ALA A 8 4.96 37.65 3.61
N ARG A 9 4.69 38.96 3.67
CA ARG A 9 3.66 39.52 4.56
C ARG A 9 2.22 39.34 4.06
N LYS A 10 2.01 39.06 2.76
CA LYS A 10 0.66 38.88 2.18
C LYS A 10 0.25 37.41 2.05
N LEU A 11 1.20 36.47 2.10
CA LEU A 11 0.96 35.04 1.98
C LEU A 11 -0.07 34.47 2.98
N PRO A 12 -0.05 34.82 4.28
CA PRO A 12 -1.02 34.29 5.25
C PRO A 12 -2.47 34.74 4.97
N SER A 13 -2.64 35.94 4.41
CA SER A 13 -3.98 36.49 4.06
C SER A 13 -4.57 35.90 2.77
N ILE A 14 -3.73 35.37 1.89
CA ILE A 14 -4.15 34.70 0.65
C ILE A 14 -4.51 33.24 0.95
N ILE A 15 -3.75 32.60 1.85
CA ILE A 15 -4.03 31.24 2.32
C ILE A 15 -5.32 31.20 3.16
N SER A 16 -5.56 32.19 4.03
CA SER A 16 -6.81 32.23 4.82
C SER A 16 -8.06 32.55 3.99
N LYS A 17 -7.92 33.27 2.87
CA LYS A 17 -9.01 33.49 1.91
C LYS A 17 -9.32 32.25 1.07
N HIS A 18 -8.31 31.43 0.73
CA HIS A 18 -8.54 30.18 0.00
C HIS A 18 -9.05 29.03 0.89
N GLN A 19 -8.70 28.99 2.18
CA GLN A 19 -9.23 27.98 3.11
C GLN A 19 -10.72 28.17 3.44
N ARG A 20 -11.25 29.40 3.39
CA ARG A 20 -12.70 29.65 3.56
C ARG A 20 -13.58 29.22 2.38
N LEU A 21 -13.00 28.86 1.24
CA LEU A 21 -13.74 28.40 0.06
C LEU A 21 -13.82 26.86 -0.06
N ILE A 22 -13.16 26.11 0.84
CA ILE A 22 -12.94 24.65 0.69
C ILE A 22 -13.54 23.82 1.83
N SER A 23 -14.27 24.42 2.78
CA SER A 23 -14.89 23.64 3.87
C SER A 23 -16.36 24.02 4.06
N PRO A 24 -17.31 23.10 3.80
CA PRO A 24 -18.64 23.23 4.38
C PRO A 24 -18.60 22.75 5.84
N GLU A 25 -19.33 23.48 6.67
CA GLU A 25 -19.49 23.32 8.11
C GLU A 25 -19.97 21.91 8.48
N ILE A 26 -19.33 21.31 9.49
CA ILE A 26 -19.87 20.18 10.26
C ILE A 26 -19.96 20.69 11.69
N GLU A 27 -21.17 20.99 12.15
CA GLU A 27 -21.46 21.20 13.56
C GLU A 27 -21.62 19.86 14.28
N THR A 28 -20.96 19.81 15.42
CA THR A 28 -20.84 18.75 16.44
C THR A 28 -22.16 18.40 17.11
N LEU A 29 -22.27 17.18 17.68
CA LEU A 29 -22.85 16.94 19.01
C LEU A 29 -22.54 15.49 19.51
N GLU A 30 -21.74 15.46 20.58
CA GLU A 30 -21.66 14.61 21.79
C GLU A 30 -22.11 13.11 21.85
N GLU A 31 -21.13 12.27 22.21
CA GLU A 31 -21.04 11.10 23.12
C GLU A 31 -22.23 10.14 23.43
N THR A 32 -22.07 8.88 22.95
CA THR A 32 -22.18 7.51 23.58
C THR A 32 -23.33 7.16 24.57
N PRO A 33 -23.91 5.93 24.57
CA PRO A 33 -23.15 4.67 24.69
C PRO A 33 -23.65 3.43 23.91
N GLU A 34 -22.77 2.43 23.90
CA GLU A 34 -22.95 1.07 23.39
C GLU A 34 -24.26 0.42 23.86
N ILE A 35 -24.99 -0.27 22.96
CA ILE A 35 -25.80 -1.46 23.25
C ILE A 35 -25.97 -2.25 21.94
N SER A 36 -25.80 -3.56 22.09
CA SER A 36 -26.00 -4.64 21.15
C SER A 36 -27.48 -4.81 20.71
N THR A 37 -27.68 -5.61 19.66
CA THR A 37 -28.92 -6.34 19.25
C THR A 37 -29.89 -5.72 18.22
N SER A 38 -29.91 -6.38 17.04
CA SER A 38 -31.04 -6.58 16.09
C SER A 38 -31.61 -5.39 15.27
N PRO A 39 -32.09 -5.62 14.03
CA PRO A 39 -32.62 -4.56 13.17
C PRO A 39 -34.09 -4.29 13.49
N ALA A 40 -34.39 -3.16 14.14
CA ALA A 40 -35.75 -2.65 14.29
C ALA A 40 -36.11 -1.69 13.14
N SER A 41 -37.25 -1.97 12.53
CA SER A 41 -37.92 -1.31 11.40
C SER A 41 -38.30 0.16 11.67
N ILE A 42 -38.01 1.04 10.69
CA ILE A 42 -38.49 2.43 10.63
C ILE A 42 -39.90 2.46 9.98
N PRO A 43 -40.86 3.30 10.44
CA PRO A 43 -42.22 3.35 9.90
C PRO A 43 -42.28 4.08 8.54
N LEU A 44 -43.06 3.54 7.61
CA LEU A 44 -43.32 4.07 6.27
C LEU A 44 -44.26 5.30 6.31
N ASP A 45 -43.93 6.33 5.55
CA ASP A 45 -44.79 7.49 5.23
C ASP A 45 -45.97 7.04 4.34
N PRO A 46 -47.25 7.22 4.73
CA PRO A 46 -48.39 6.50 4.13
C PRO A 46 -48.93 7.10 2.83
N THR A 47 -48.31 8.14 2.26
CA THR A 47 -48.87 8.89 1.11
C THR A 47 -48.14 8.68 -0.21
N LEU A 48 -47.11 7.83 -0.26
CA LEU A 48 -46.53 7.34 -1.51
C LEU A 48 -46.81 5.84 -1.62
N PRO A 49 -47.32 5.34 -2.77
CA PRO A 49 -47.52 3.91 -2.93
C PRO A 49 -46.14 3.26 -3.02
N LEU A 50 -45.65 2.78 -1.88
CA LEU A 50 -44.50 1.89 -1.79
C LEU A 50 -44.94 0.55 -2.38
N LEU A 51 -44.63 0.34 -3.66
CA LEU A 51 -44.74 -0.97 -4.28
C LEU A 51 -43.87 -1.96 -3.48
N PRO A 52 -44.48 -2.90 -2.74
CA PRO A 52 -43.73 -3.85 -1.93
C PRO A 52 -43.32 -4.99 -2.86
N LEU A 53 -42.20 -4.85 -3.55
CA LEU A 53 -41.64 -5.96 -4.31
C LEU A 53 -40.92 -6.90 -3.33
N ALA A 54 -41.66 -7.91 -2.88
CA ALA A 54 -41.12 -9.05 -2.15
C ALA A 54 -39.98 -9.70 -2.94
N VAL A 55 -38.86 -9.93 -2.25
CA VAL A 55 -37.52 -10.23 -2.76
C VAL A 55 -37.38 -11.68 -3.29
N SER A 56 -38.47 -12.43 -3.44
CA SER A 56 -38.49 -13.84 -3.86
C SER A 56 -38.87 -14.10 -5.33
N HIS A 57 -39.25 -13.07 -6.12
CA HIS A 57 -39.80 -13.25 -7.48
C HIS A 57 -38.95 -12.71 -8.65
N LEU A 58 -37.65 -12.45 -8.51
CA LEU A 58 -36.80 -12.01 -9.63
C LEU A 58 -36.30 -13.15 -10.54
N SER A 59 -37.18 -14.12 -10.83
CA SER A 59 -37.23 -14.75 -12.16
C SER A 59 -37.91 -13.74 -13.10
N PRO A 60 -37.51 -13.60 -14.37
CA PRO A 60 -37.98 -12.49 -15.21
C PRO A 60 -39.50 -12.59 -15.38
N PRO A 61 -40.30 -11.59 -14.95
CA PRO A 61 -41.69 -11.55 -15.37
C PRO A 61 -41.72 -10.95 -16.78
N SER A 62 -42.20 -11.72 -17.73
CA SER A 62 -42.88 -11.18 -18.90
C SER A 62 -44.15 -10.42 -18.45
N PRO A 63 -44.52 -9.34 -19.16
CA PRO A 63 -43.81 -8.08 -19.27
C PRO A 63 -44.08 -7.18 -18.05
N LEU A 64 -43.12 -6.34 -17.67
CA LEU A 64 -43.38 -5.22 -16.76
C LEU A 64 -44.45 -4.29 -17.35
N PRO A 65 -45.30 -3.64 -16.52
CA PRO A 65 -46.30 -2.70 -16.99
C PRO A 65 -45.60 -1.60 -17.79
N ALA A 66 -46.23 -1.21 -18.90
CA ALA A 66 -45.71 -0.23 -19.85
C ALA A 66 -45.01 0.92 -19.12
N LEU A 67 -43.68 1.01 -19.32
CA LEU A 67 -42.89 2.17 -18.89
C LEU A 67 -43.66 3.43 -19.28
N PRO A 68 -43.88 4.40 -18.38
CA PRO A 68 -44.51 5.66 -18.75
C PRO A 68 -43.70 6.25 -19.92
N SER A 69 -44.34 6.31 -21.08
CA SER A 69 -43.74 6.59 -22.40
C SER A 69 -42.89 7.88 -22.40
N ALA A 70 -43.15 8.79 -21.47
CA ALA A 70 -42.42 10.03 -21.27
C ALA A 70 -40.96 9.87 -20.77
N HIS A 71 -40.62 8.80 -20.03
CA HIS A 71 -39.30 8.64 -19.40
C HIS A 71 -38.36 7.71 -20.18
N ALA A 72 -38.91 6.84 -21.03
CA ALA A 72 -38.17 5.92 -21.90
C ALA A 72 -37.87 6.49 -23.30
N SER A 73 -38.40 7.67 -23.62
CA SER A 73 -38.32 8.28 -24.96
C SER A 73 -36.94 8.82 -25.31
N SER A 74 -36.10 9.18 -24.32
CA SER A 74 -34.73 9.66 -24.57
C SER A 74 -33.68 8.97 -23.68
N PRO A 75 -32.46 8.69 -24.20
CA PRO A 75 -31.35 8.13 -23.41
C PRO A 75 -31.02 8.95 -22.16
N THR A 76 -31.13 10.28 -22.25
CA THR A 76 -30.85 11.20 -21.13
C THR A 76 -31.89 11.14 -20.02
N SER A 77 -33.15 10.86 -20.36
CA SER A 77 -34.25 10.69 -19.41
C SER A 77 -34.08 9.37 -18.65
N LEU A 78 -33.75 8.29 -19.36
CA LEU A 78 -33.46 6.99 -18.76
C LEU A 78 -32.21 7.03 -17.87
N LEU A 79 -31.14 7.69 -18.30
CA LEU A 79 -29.94 7.89 -17.50
C LEU A 79 -30.22 8.63 -16.18
N ARG A 80 -31.05 9.69 -16.22
CA ARG A 80 -31.46 10.44 -15.01
C ARG A 80 -32.25 9.56 -14.04
N LEU A 81 -33.17 8.75 -14.55
CA LEU A 81 -33.94 7.80 -13.75
C LEU A 81 -33.03 6.77 -13.08
N LEU A 82 -32.11 6.16 -13.85
CA LEU A 82 -31.18 5.16 -13.34
C LEU A 82 -30.20 5.73 -12.31
N ARG A 83 -29.80 7.00 -12.41
CA ARG A 83 -28.95 7.66 -11.39
C ARG A 83 -29.70 7.96 -10.09
N ARG A 84 -31.00 8.27 -10.16
CA ARG A 84 -31.84 8.50 -8.98
C ARG A 84 -32.15 7.19 -8.23
N ALA A 85 -32.26 6.09 -8.95
CA ALA A 85 -32.28 4.76 -8.35
C ALA A 85 -30.90 4.48 -7.73
N ARG A 86 -30.81 4.48 -6.39
CA ARG A 86 -29.58 4.13 -5.66
C ARG A 86 -29.06 2.78 -6.16
N HIS A 87 -27.77 2.69 -6.41
CA HIS A 87 -27.14 1.49 -6.94
C HIS A 87 -27.34 0.31 -5.97
N HIS A 88 -28.12 -0.69 -6.39
CA HIS A 88 -28.23 -1.96 -5.69
C HIS A 88 -27.84 -3.10 -6.66
N PRO A 89 -26.87 -3.97 -6.33
CA PRO A 89 -26.36 -5.01 -7.25
C PRO A 89 -27.46 -5.94 -7.81
N ARG A 90 -28.56 -6.11 -7.06
CA ARG A 90 -29.71 -6.92 -7.47
C ARG A 90 -30.62 -6.27 -8.51
N LEU A 91 -30.53 -4.95 -8.70
CA LEU A 91 -31.34 -4.21 -9.68
C LEU A 91 -30.66 -4.05 -11.04
N ALA A 92 -29.38 -4.41 -11.16
CA ALA A 92 -28.64 -4.27 -12.42
C ALA A 92 -29.29 -5.00 -13.63
N PRO A 93 -29.91 -6.20 -13.49
CA PRO A 93 -30.66 -6.82 -14.59
C PRO A 93 -31.91 -6.04 -14.98
N LEU A 94 -32.60 -5.46 -13.99
CA LEU A 94 -33.78 -4.62 -14.23
C LEU A 94 -33.38 -3.36 -15.03
N ASP A 95 -32.28 -2.73 -14.67
CA ASP A 95 -31.75 -1.57 -15.39
C ASP A 95 -31.50 -1.88 -16.88
N LEU A 96 -31.00 -3.10 -17.20
CA LEU A 96 -30.83 -3.57 -18.57
C LEU A 96 -32.16 -3.88 -19.26
N HIS A 97 -33.13 -4.48 -18.56
CA HIS A 97 -34.46 -4.73 -19.11
C HIS A 97 -35.18 -3.43 -19.48
N LEU A 98 -35.06 -2.38 -18.66
CA LEU A 98 -35.59 -1.06 -18.98
C LEU A 98 -34.96 -0.46 -20.24
N LEU A 99 -33.65 -0.65 -20.42
CA LEU A 99 -32.95 -0.24 -21.65
C LEU A 99 -33.46 -1.01 -22.87
N LEU A 100 -33.56 -2.33 -22.76
CA LEU A 100 -34.02 -3.18 -23.87
C LEU A 100 -35.46 -2.85 -24.25
N ALA A 101 -36.35 -2.65 -23.27
CA ALA A 101 -37.72 -2.22 -23.51
C ALA A 101 -37.80 -0.85 -24.19
N ALA A 102 -36.97 0.12 -23.78
CA ALA A 102 -36.89 1.43 -24.43
C ALA A 102 -36.37 1.32 -25.88
N ALA A 103 -35.40 0.43 -26.12
CA ALA A 103 -34.89 0.14 -27.44
C ALA A 103 -35.95 -0.55 -28.32
N ASP A 104 -36.67 -1.54 -27.82
CA ASP A 104 -37.69 -2.28 -28.57
C ASP A 104 -38.91 -1.41 -28.89
N ALA A 105 -39.25 -0.46 -28.00
CA ALA A 105 -40.36 0.48 -28.20
C ALA A 105 -40.12 1.52 -29.31
N SER A 106 -38.85 1.80 -29.66
CA SER A 106 -38.53 2.77 -30.70
C SER A 106 -37.27 2.37 -31.47
N SER A 107 -37.41 2.17 -32.78
CA SER A 107 -36.27 1.92 -33.69
C SER A 107 -35.30 3.10 -33.76
N ALA A 108 -35.77 4.33 -33.47
CA ALA A 108 -34.96 5.54 -33.41
C ALA A 108 -34.18 5.67 -32.09
N PHE A 109 -34.49 4.88 -31.06
CA PHE A 109 -33.78 4.94 -29.79
C PHE A 109 -32.35 4.39 -29.94
N ARG A 110 -31.37 5.28 -29.80
CA ARG A 110 -29.93 4.98 -29.79
C ARG A 110 -29.35 5.25 -28.40
N PRO A 111 -28.82 4.24 -27.68
CA PRO A 111 -28.29 4.45 -26.35
C PRO A 111 -27.00 5.26 -26.38
N ASP A 112 -26.90 6.28 -25.51
CA ASP A 112 -25.69 7.09 -25.42
C ASP A 112 -24.56 6.38 -24.66
N HIS A 113 -23.32 6.86 -24.84
CA HIS A 113 -22.13 6.29 -24.22
C HIS A 113 -22.16 6.38 -22.68
N ARG A 114 -22.87 7.37 -22.10
CA ARG A 114 -22.96 7.56 -20.64
C ARG A 114 -23.85 6.48 -20.01
N LEU A 115 -24.98 6.19 -20.64
CA LEU A 115 -25.95 5.18 -20.24
C LEU A 115 -25.35 3.78 -20.36
N THR A 116 -24.73 3.48 -21.50
CA THR A 116 -24.09 2.17 -21.73
C THR A 116 -22.90 1.95 -20.80
N SER A 117 -22.07 2.96 -20.55
CA SER A 117 -20.93 2.88 -19.63
C SER A 117 -21.38 2.68 -18.17
N LEU A 118 -22.46 3.35 -17.73
CA LEU A 118 -23.05 3.15 -16.40
C LEU A 118 -23.59 1.72 -16.25
N LEU A 119 -24.36 1.24 -17.22
CA LEU A 119 -24.93 -0.11 -17.19
C LEU A 119 -23.85 -1.18 -17.23
N ALA A 120 -22.83 -1.02 -18.08
CA ALA A 120 -21.68 -1.93 -18.11
C ALA A 120 -20.95 -1.96 -16.76
N ALA A 121 -20.79 -0.82 -16.08
CA ALA A 121 -20.22 -0.77 -14.74
C ALA A 121 -21.07 -1.54 -13.71
N ARG A 122 -22.40 -1.34 -13.72
CA ARG A 122 -23.32 -2.01 -12.79
C ARG A 122 -23.39 -3.53 -13.03
N LEU A 123 -23.40 -3.95 -14.30
CA LEU A 123 -23.43 -5.36 -14.69
C LEU A 123 -22.10 -6.05 -14.41
N ALA A 124 -20.97 -5.37 -14.63
CA ALA A 124 -19.65 -5.86 -14.27
C ALA A 124 -19.50 -6.03 -12.74
N ALA A 125 -19.91 -5.02 -11.96
CA ALA A 125 -19.85 -5.06 -10.49
C ALA A 125 -20.74 -6.17 -9.89
N SER A 126 -21.90 -6.43 -10.50
CA SER A 126 -22.80 -7.52 -10.10
C SER A 126 -22.47 -8.88 -10.71
N ARG A 127 -21.36 -8.99 -11.48
CA ARG A 127 -20.91 -10.22 -12.17
C ARG A 127 -21.96 -10.88 -13.07
N ARG A 128 -22.84 -10.08 -13.69
CA ARG A 128 -23.90 -10.57 -14.59
C ARG A 128 -23.42 -10.63 -16.04
N LEU A 129 -22.56 -11.60 -16.34
CA LEU A 129 -21.89 -11.74 -17.65
C LEU A 129 -22.85 -11.90 -18.85
N PRO A 130 -23.95 -12.68 -18.78
CA PRO A 130 -24.88 -12.81 -19.93
C PRO A 130 -25.59 -11.50 -20.26
N SER A 131 -26.00 -10.76 -19.24
CA SER A 131 -26.60 -9.43 -19.36
C SER A 131 -25.61 -8.43 -19.96
N LEU A 132 -24.34 -8.50 -19.57
CA LEU A 132 -23.27 -7.68 -20.12
C LEU A 132 -23.03 -7.99 -21.61
N ARG A 133 -23.05 -9.27 -22.00
CA ARG A 133 -22.96 -9.67 -23.42
C ARG A 133 -24.13 -9.13 -24.23
N ARG A 134 -25.35 -9.17 -23.66
CA ARG A 134 -26.54 -8.62 -24.32
C ARG A 134 -26.45 -7.11 -24.49
N LEU A 135 -25.92 -6.40 -23.49
CA LEU A 135 -25.66 -4.96 -23.60
C LEU A 135 -24.68 -4.66 -24.75
N LEU A 136 -23.57 -5.41 -24.87
CA LEU A 136 -22.63 -5.22 -25.97
C LEU A 136 -23.26 -5.48 -27.35
N GLN A 137 -24.09 -6.53 -27.48
CA GLN A 137 -24.83 -6.79 -28.72
C GLN A 137 -25.76 -5.63 -29.10
N LEU A 138 -26.43 -5.03 -28.12
CA LEU A 138 -27.29 -3.86 -28.34
C LEU A 138 -26.48 -2.63 -28.78
N VAL A 139 -25.34 -2.39 -28.15
CA VAL A 139 -24.44 -1.29 -28.51
C VAL A 139 -23.91 -1.43 -29.93
N LEU A 140 -23.61 -2.66 -30.38
CA LEU A 140 -23.15 -2.93 -31.73
C LEU A 140 -24.26 -2.83 -32.78
N SER A 141 -25.50 -3.17 -32.43
CA SER A 141 -26.65 -3.06 -33.35
C SER A 141 -27.23 -1.65 -33.44
N ARG A 142 -26.98 -0.81 -32.43
CA ARG A 142 -27.46 0.57 -32.35
C ARG A 142 -26.32 1.51 -31.91
N PRO A 143 -25.56 2.06 -32.87
CA PRO A 143 -24.43 2.94 -32.59
C PRO A 143 -24.84 4.17 -31.75
N CYS A 144 -23.87 4.73 -31.01
CA CYS A 144 -24.08 5.95 -30.24
C CYS A 144 -24.65 7.07 -31.15
N PRO A 145 -25.56 7.91 -30.64
CA PRO A 145 -25.98 9.13 -31.36
C PRO A 145 -24.81 10.06 -31.75
N CYS A 146 -23.68 9.91 -31.06
CA CYS A 146 -22.47 10.70 -31.21
C CYS A 146 -21.48 10.13 -32.25
N ALA A 147 -21.79 8.97 -32.85
CA ALA A 147 -21.03 8.46 -33.97
C ALA A 147 -21.56 9.10 -35.26
N ASP A 148 -20.66 9.69 -36.06
CA ASP A 148 -20.92 9.99 -37.47
C ASP A 148 -21.25 8.69 -38.23
N ASP A 149 -21.81 8.77 -39.45
CA ASP A 149 -22.37 7.66 -40.28
C ASP A 149 -21.54 6.34 -40.40
N SER A 150 -20.32 6.32 -39.87
CA SER A 150 -19.56 5.13 -39.45
C SER A 150 -20.27 4.26 -38.40
N ILE A 151 -19.90 2.98 -38.34
CA ILE A 151 -20.43 2.03 -37.37
C ILE A 151 -19.88 2.33 -35.95
N PHE A 152 -18.78 3.10 -35.79
CA PHE A 152 -18.18 3.41 -34.47
C PHE A 152 -17.23 4.63 -34.44
N ALA A 153 -17.75 5.85 -34.47
CA ALA A 153 -16.96 7.08 -34.31
C ALA A 153 -16.90 7.63 -32.87
N CYS A 154 -17.44 6.94 -31.85
CA CYS A 154 -17.46 7.43 -30.46
C CYS A 154 -16.32 6.88 -29.60
N PRO A 155 -15.30 7.69 -29.21
CA PRO A 155 -14.23 7.25 -28.32
C PRO A 155 -14.73 6.93 -26.90
N ASP A 156 -15.79 7.60 -26.46
CA ASP A 156 -16.38 7.43 -25.11
C ASP A 156 -17.07 6.08 -24.90
N LEU A 157 -17.11 5.23 -25.94
CA LEU A 157 -17.64 3.87 -25.88
C LEU A 157 -16.55 2.84 -25.54
N LEU A 158 -15.26 3.20 -25.71
CA LEU A 158 -14.11 2.39 -25.28
C LEU A 158 -14.16 1.99 -23.79
N PRO A 159 -14.50 2.89 -22.84
CA PRO A 159 -14.68 2.54 -21.43
C PRO A 159 -15.80 1.51 -21.16
N THR A 160 -16.80 1.40 -22.02
CA THR A 160 -17.88 0.39 -21.90
C THR A 160 -17.33 -0.99 -22.22
N PHE A 161 -16.63 -1.12 -23.36
CA PHE A 161 -15.97 -2.37 -23.75
C PHE A 161 -14.85 -2.76 -22.79
N ARG A 162 -14.05 -1.79 -22.32
CA ARG A 162 -12.99 -2.03 -21.32
C ARG A 162 -13.55 -2.68 -20.06
N LYS A 163 -14.66 -2.17 -19.51
CA LYS A 163 -15.34 -2.75 -18.34
C LYS A 163 -15.86 -4.16 -18.63
N ALA A 164 -16.42 -4.38 -19.82
CA ALA A 164 -16.97 -5.68 -20.20
C ALA A 164 -15.89 -6.74 -20.40
N ILE A 165 -14.85 -6.43 -21.19
CA ILE A 165 -13.70 -7.33 -21.42
C ILE A 165 -13.03 -7.65 -20.10
N LEU A 166 -12.83 -6.67 -19.20
CA LEU A 166 -12.30 -6.90 -17.86
C LEU A 166 -13.19 -7.84 -17.03
N ALA A 167 -14.52 -7.66 -17.06
CA ALA A 167 -15.44 -8.53 -16.34
C ALA A 167 -15.43 -9.98 -16.86
N PHE A 168 -15.42 -10.19 -18.18
CA PHE A 168 -15.29 -11.52 -18.78
C PHE A 168 -13.92 -12.16 -18.47
N ALA A 169 -12.83 -11.39 -18.60
CA ALA A 169 -11.49 -11.88 -18.36
C ALA A 169 -11.26 -12.26 -16.88
N THR A 170 -11.71 -11.43 -15.93
CA THR A 170 -11.59 -11.69 -14.48
C THR A 170 -12.45 -12.86 -13.99
N SER A 171 -13.51 -13.21 -14.72
CA SER A 171 -14.37 -14.36 -14.42
C SER A 171 -13.91 -15.66 -15.07
N GLY A 172 -12.86 -15.62 -15.90
CA GLY A 172 -12.32 -16.78 -16.60
C GLY A 172 -12.97 -17.09 -17.96
N ASP A 173 -13.97 -16.30 -18.38
CA ASP A 173 -14.60 -16.44 -19.70
C ASP A 173 -13.76 -15.73 -20.78
N ILE A 174 -12.59 -16.32 -21.06
CA ILE A 174 -11.66 -15.84 -22.09
C ILE A 174 -12.30 -15.82 -23.49
N PRO A 175 -13.13 -16.80 -23.90
CA PRO A 175 -13.83 -16.74 -25.18
C PRO A 175 -14.73 -15.51 -25.32
N ALA A 176 -15.56 -15.20 -24.31
CA ALA A 176 -16.42 -14.01 -24.36
C ALA A 176 -15.60 -12.70 -24.34
N ALA A 177 -14.50 -12.66 -23.58
CA ALA A 177 -13.57 -11.52 -23.60
C ALA A 177 -12.95 -11.30 -24.99
N SER A 178 -12.54 -12.39 -25.65
CA SER A 178 -11.93 -12.36 -26.98
C SER A 178 -12.94 -11.99 -28.07
N GLU A 179 -14.19 -12.46 -27.97
CA GLU A 179 -15.29 -12.08 -28.85
C GLU A 179 -15.66 -10.59 -28.70
N ALA A 180 -15.69 -10.09 -27.47
CA ALA A 180 -15.91 -8.67 -27.20
C ALA A 180 -14.79 -7.80 -27.78
N LEU A 181 -13.53 -8.22 -27.63
CA LEU A 181 -12.37 -7.54 -28.23
C LEU A 181 -12.41 -7.58 -29.77
N ALA A 182 -12.72 -8.73 -30.36
CA ALA A 182 -12.84 -8.88 -31.80
C ALA A 182 -13.99 -8.03 -32.38
N SER A 183 -15.08 -7.90 -31.64
CA SER A 183 -16.21 -7.05 -32.03
C SER A 183 -15.86 -5.57 -31.91
N LEU A 184 -15.16 -5.16 -30.85
CA LEU A 184 -14.62 -3.81 -30.73
C LEU A 184 -13.67 -3.47 -31.89
N ARG A 185 -12.79 -4.40 -32.25
CA ARG A 185 -11.82 -4.20 -33.33
C ARG A 185 -12.48 -4.07 -34.70
N ARG A 186 -13.52 -4.87 -34.99
CA ARG A 186 -14.28 -4.75 -36.24
C ARG A 186 -15.02 -3.42 -36.35
N ALA A 187 -15.37 -2.84 -35.22
CA ALA A 187 -16.11 -1.60 -35.17
C ALA A 187 -15.19 -0.36 -35.16
N ALA A 188 -13.99 -0.45 -34.59
CA ALA A 188 -13.07 0.67 -34.49
C ALA A 188 -12.44 1.06 -35.83
N ASP A 189 -12.41 2.37 -36.12
CA ASP A 189 -11.74 2.93 -37.30
C ASP A 189 -10.21 3.03 -37.16
N SER A 190 -9.70 2.91 -35.93
CA SER A 190 -8.26 2.99 -35.61
C SER A 190 -7.75 1.74 -34.88
N PRO A 191 -6.43 1.46 -34.93
CA PRO A 191 -5.82 0.39 -34.13
C PRO A 191 -6.16 0.56 -32.65
N LEU A 192 -6.58 -0.53 -32.00
CA LEU A 192 -6.91 -0.51 -30.58
C LEU A 192 -5.64 -0.39 -29.72
N PRO A 193 -5.70 0.36 -28.60
CA PRO A 193 -4.59 0.42 -27.66
C PRO A 193 -4.25 -0.95 -27.06
N ALA A 194 -2.98 -1.13 -26.67
CA ALA A 194 -2.48 -2.38 -26.07
C ALA A 194 -3.22 -2.77 -24.77
N GLU A 195 -3.79 -1.79 -24.05
CA GLU A 195 -4.50 -2.04 -22.78
C GLU A 195 -5.61 -3.11 -22.92
N PHE A 196 -6.30 -3.16 -24.06
CA PHE A 196 -7.40 -4.09 -24.29
C PHE A 196 -6.92 -5.54 -24.43
N TYR A 197 -5.77 -5.73 -25.10
CA TYR A 197 -5.10 -7.02 -25.23
C TYR A 197 -4.48 -7.44 -23.89
N ASN A 198 -3.87 -6.49 -23.18
CA ASN A 198 -3.24 -6.72 -21.89
C ASN A 198 -4.23 -7.26 -20.83
N ILE A 199 -5.51 -6.87 -20.88
CA ILE A 199 -6.56 -7.43 -19.99
C ILE A 199 -6.69 -8.96 -20.17
N ILE A 200 -6.78 -9.42 -21.42
CA ILE A 200 -6.92 -10.86 -21.74
C ILE A 200 -5.62 -11.59 -21.44
N LEU A 201 -4.49 -11.02 -21.85
CA LEU A 201 -3.16 -11.60 -21.59
C LEU A 201 -2.90 -11.79 -20.09
N HIS A 202 -3.22 -10.78 -19.28
CA HIS A 202 -3.11 -10.85 -17.82
C HIS A 202 -4.06 -11.90 -17.22
N ALA A 203 -5.28 -12.03 -17.73
CA ALA A 203 -6.20 -13.06 -17.28
C ALA A 203 -5.72 -14.47 -17.61
N LEU A 204 -5.18 -14.69 -18.82
CA LEU A 204 -4.56 -15.97 -19.21
C LEU A 204 -3.39 -16.33 -18.28
N ALA A 205 -2.50 -15.37 -18.00
CA ALA A 205 -1.39 -15.55 -17.06
C ALA A 205 -1.89 -15.88 -15.63
N ARG A 206 -2.93 -15.20 -15.16
CA ARG A 206 -3.55 -15.45 -13.83
C ARG A 206 -4.23 -16.81 -13.72
N LEU A 207 -4.77 -17.33 -14.82
CA LEU A 207 -5.42 -18.65 -14.88
C LEU A 207 -4.42 -19.79 -15.13
N HIS A 208 -3.12 -19.53 -15.03
CA HIS A 208 -2.04 -20.49 -15.29
C HIS A 208 -2.06 -21.08 -16.71
N ARG A 209 -2.67 -20.37 -17.68
CA ARG A 209 -2.72 -20.77 -19.11
C ARG A 209 -1.58 -20.10 -19.88
N HIS A 210 -0.34 -20.46 -19.56
CA HIS A 210 0.85 -19.80 -20.09
C HIS A 210 0.99 -19.95 -21.61
N ASP A 211 0.81 -21.15 -22.15
CA ASP A 211 0.93 -21.41 -23.59
C ASP A 211 -0.10 -20.61 -24.41
N ASP A 212 -1.33 -20.50 -23.90
CA ASP A 212 -2.36 -19.65 -24.50
C ASP A 212 -1.99 -18.18 -24.45
N ALA A 213 -1.32 -17.71 -23.40
CA ALA A 213 -0.83 -16.34 -23.30
C ALA A 213 0.27 -16.06 -24.35
N ILE A 214 1.20 -17.00 -24.55
CA ILE A 214 2.24 -16.90 -25.59
C ILE A 214 1.61 -16.88 -26.99
N ARG A 215 0.64 -17.77 -27.25
CA ARG A 215 -0.09 -17.80 -28.52
C ARG A 215 -0.85 -16.49 -28.76
N PHE A 216 -1.55 -15.98 -27.73
CA PHE A 216 -2.27 -14.72 -27.81
C PHE A 216 -1.34 -13.51 -28.05
N TYR A 217 -0.15 -13.51 -27.44
CA TYR A 217 0.90 -12.54 -27.76
C TYR A 217 1.37 -12.65 -29.23
N GLY A 218 1.54 -13.87 -29.74
CA GLY A 218 1.82 -14.12 -31.15
C GLY A 218 0.76 -13.51 -32.06
N GLU A 219 -0.53 -13.69 -31.75
CA GLU A 219 -1.66 -13.09 -32.48
C GLU A 219 -1.66 -11.56 -32.39
N MET A 220 -1.45 -11.00 -31.19
CA MET A 220 -1.36 -9.55 -30.93
C MET A 220 -0.29 -8.87 -31.80
N THR A 221 0.81 -9.58 -32.08
CA THR A 221 2.00 -9.02 -32.76
C THR A 221 1.99 -9.29 -34.26
N SER A 222 1.71 -10.53 -34.68
CA SER A 222 1.74 -10.93 -36.08
C SER A 222 0.47 -10.52 -36.86
N VAL A 223 -0.71 -10.71 -36.25
CA VAL A 223 -2.00 -10.49 -36.92
C VAL A 223 -2.47 -9.06 -36.70
N HIS A 224 -2.39 -8.56 -35.48
CA HIS A 224 -2.96 -7.27 -35.10
C HIS A 224 -1.95 -6.11 -35.09
N ARG A 225 -0.65 -6.41 -35.17
CA ARG A 225 0.44 -5.42 -35.20
C ARG A 225 0.31 -4.34 -34.12
N VAL A 226 -0.08 -4.75 -32.91
CA VAL A 226 -0.34 -3.84 -31.79
C VAL A 226 0.99 -3.25 -31.31
N ALA A 227 1.01 -1.94 -31.06
CA ALA A 227 2.14 -1.27 -30.42
C ALA A 227 2.24 -1.74 -28.95
N LEU A 228 3.24 -2.56 -28.66
CA LEU A 228 3.43 -3.16 -27.33
C LEU A 228 3.90 -2.12 -26.31
N ASP A 229 3.50 -2.31 -25.06
CA ASP A 229 3.97 -1.52 -23.93
C ASP A 229 4.73 -2.38 -22.91
N ALA A 230 5.35 -1.73 -21.91
CA ALA A 230 6.07 -2.44 -20.87
C ALA A 230 5.17 -3.36 -20.02
N TYR A 231 3.87 -3.06 -19.94
CA TYR A 231 2.93 -3.87 -19.18
C TYR A 231 2.70 -5.23 -19.86
N THR A 232 2.62 -5.29 -21.19
CA THR A 232 2.55 -6.55 -21.95
C THR A 232 3.69 -7.50 -21.58
N PHE A 233 4.93 -6.99 -21.60
CA PHE A 233 6.11 -7.80 -21.28
C PHE A 233 6.18 -8.18 -19.81
N ASN A 234 5.82 -7.28 -18.89
CA ASN A 234 5.80 -7.60 -17.46
C ASN A 234 4.83 -8.74 -17.12
N ILE A 235 3.70 -8.85 -17.82
CA ILE A 235 2.79 -10.00 -17.70
C ILE A 235 3.49 -11.28 -18.12
N LEU A 236 4.14 -11.29 -19.29
CA LEU A 236 4.83 -12.47 -19.84
C LEU A 236 6.03 -12.88 -18.99
N ILE A 237 6.85 -11.93 -18.55
CA ILE A 237 8.00 -12.15 -17.65
C ILE A 237 7.51 -12.80 -16.35
N ASN A 238 6.51 -12.21 -15.69
CA ASN A 238 5.98 -12.75 -14.43
C ASN A 238 5.34 -14.13 -14.62
N SER A 239 4.60 -14.34 -15.72
CA SER A 239 4.01 -15.65 -16.04
C SER A 239 5.09 -16.70 -16.28
N SER A 240 6.15 -16.36 -17.03
CA SER A 240 7.24 -17.27 -17.38
C SER A 240 8.07 -17.63 -16.14
N CYS A 241 8.38 -16.64 -15.28
CA CYS A 241 9.06 -16.88 -14.00
C CYS A 241 8.35 -17.95 -13.16
N ARG A 242 7.01 -18.04 -13.24
CA ARG A 242 6.22 -18.97 -12.43
C ARG A 242 6.16 -20.39 -13.01
N VAL A 243 6.15 -20.52 -14.34
CA VAL A 243 5.88 -21.77 -15.06
C VAL A 243 7.16 -22.43 -15.58
N GLU A 244 7.97 -21.66 -16.31
CA GLU A 244 9.18 -22.17 -17.00
C GLU A 244 10.49 -21.79 -16.28
N GLY A 245 10.41 -20.84 -15.34
CA GLY A 245 11.56 -20.33 -14.59
C GLY A 245 12.12 -19.02 -15.13
N VAL A 246 13.13 -18.49 -14.45
CA VAL A 246 13.67 -17.15 -14.70
C VAL A 246 14.42 -17.05 -16.03
N ASP A 247 15.01 -18.12 -16.54
CA ASP A 247 15.71 -18.11 -17.85
C ASP A 247 14.74 -17.87 -19.01
N ALA A 248 13.53 -18.45 -18.95
CA ALA A 248 12.48 -18.15 -19.91
C ALA A 248 12.01 -16.70 -19.80
N ALA A 249 11.89 -16.19 -18.57
CA ALA A 249 11.54 -14.79 -18.33
C ALA A 249 12.59 -13.81 -18.87
N MET A 250 13.89 -14.16 -18.81
CA MET A 250 14.97 -13.38 -19.41
C MET A 250 14.84 -13.27 -20.94
N ARG A 251 14.38 -14.32 -21.63
CA ARG A 251 14.11 -14.24 -23.08
C ARG A 251 13.06 -13.19 -23.41
N TRP A 252 12.03 -13.07 -22.57
CA TRP A 252 10.99 -12.03 -22.73
C TRP A 252 11.53 -10.63 -22.42
N PHE A 253 12.43 -10.51 -21.44
CA PHE A 253 13.10 -9.26 -21.15
C PHE A 253 14.03 -8.80 -22.29
N GLU A 254 14.76 -9.73 -22.91
CA GLU A 254 15.55 -9.42 -24.10
C GLU A 254 14.66 -9.05 -25.30
N GLU A 255 13.54 -9.77 -25.50
CA GLU A 255 12.59 -9.45 -26.57
C GLU A 255 11.99 -8.06 -26.40
N MET A 256 11.68 -7.66 -25.16
CA MET A 256 11.25 -6.31 -24.81
C MET A 256 12.26 -5.25 -25.30
N ARG A 257 13.56 -5.50 -25.08
CA ARG A 257 14.65 -4.60 -25.54
C ARG A 257 14.80 -4.60 -27.06
N ARG A 258 14.73 -5.76 -27.71
CA ARG A 258 14.80 -5.88 -29.19
C ARG A 258 13.69 -5.08 -29.88
N ARG A 259 12.52 -4.99 -29.25
CA ARG A 259 11.38 -4.20 -29.74
C ARG A 259 11.41 -2.74 -29.31
N SER A 260 12.52 -2.27 -28.74
CA SER A 260 12.69 -0.90 -28.24
C SER A 260 11.65 -0.48 -27.19
N CYS A 261 11.07 -1.44 -26.46
CA CYS A 261 10.24 -1.17 -25.29
C CYS A 261 11.18 -1.02 -24.09
N ALA A 262 11.24 0.17 -23.48
CA ALA A 262 12.14 0.44 -22.37
C ALA A 262 11.71 -0.33 -21.10
N PRO A 263 12.58 -1.17 -20.51
CA PRO A 263 12.34 -1.80 -19.23
C PRO A 263 11.99 -0.77 -18.15
N THR A 264 11.04 -1.12 -17.28
CA THR A 264 10.63 -0.27 -16.15
C THR A 264 11.07 -0.90 -14.84
N GLY A 265 11.01 -0.17 -13.72
CA GLY A 265 11.31 -0.74 -12.40
C GLY A 265 10.49 -2.00 -12.08
N VAL A 266 9.25 -2.10 -12.58
CA VAL A 266 8.42 -3.31 -12.46
C VAL A 266 9.04 -4.50 -13.20
N SER A 267 9.63 -4.28 -14.38
CA SER A 267 10.30 -5.32 -15.17
C SER A 267 11.48 -5.92 -14.39
N PHE A 268 12.35 -5.05 -13.86
CA PHE A 268 13.50 -5.45 -13.05
C PHE A 268 13.08 -6.13 -11.75
N ASN A 269 12.12 -5.56 -11.01
CA ASN A 269 11.61 -6.14 -9.77
C ASN A 269 11.02 -7.55 -9.98
N THR A 270 10.35 -7.77 -11.10
CA THR A 270 9.79 -9.08 -11.47
C THR A 270 10.90 -10.10 -11.71
N LEU A 271 11.96 -9.72 -12.43
CA LEU A 271 13.12 -10.59 -12.67
C LEU A 271 13.91 -10.87 -11.39
N MET A 272 14.22 -9.84 -10.59
CA MET A 272 14.92 -10.00 -9.31
C MET A 272 14.19 -10.98 -8.40
N ARG A 273 12.85 -10.84 -8.28
CA ARG A 273 12.02 -11.78 -7.52
C ARG A 273 12.08 -13.21 -8.10
N GLY A 274 12.11 -13.36 -9.42
CA GLY A 274 12.31 -14.63 -10.09
C GLY A 274 13.64 -15.29 -9.71
N PHE A 275 14.76 -14.57 -9.86
CA PHE A 275 16.09 -15.05 -9.53
C PHE A 275 16.23 -15.45 -8.05
N PHE A 276 15.74 -14.62 -7.12
CA PHE A 276 15.82 -14.95 -5.69
C PHE A 276 14.95 -16.12 -5.28
N ARG A 277 13.80 -16.32 -5.94
CA ARG A 277 12.95 -17.50 -5.69
C ARG A 277 13.64 -18.81 -6.08
N GLU A 278 14.50 -18.76 -7.10
CA GLU A 278 15.28 -19.91 -7.57
C GLU A 278 16.66 -20.04 -6.89
N GLY A 279 16.98 -19.17 -5.92
CA GLY A 279 18.27 -19.19 -5.23
C GLY A 279 19.46 -18.64 -6.03
N ARG A 280 19.20 -17.99 -7.17
CA ARG A 280 20.21 -17.43 -8.08
C ARG A 280 20.55 -15.99 -7.72
N TYR A 281 21.06 -15.80 -6.50
CA TYR A 281 21.21 -14.47 -5.89
C TYR A 281 22.19 -13.55 -6.63
N LYS A 282 23.26 -14.13 -7.22
CA LYS A 282 24.28 -13.37 -7.96
C LYS A 282 23.68 -12.72 -9.21
N GLU A 283 22.86 -13.46 -9.95
CA GLU A 283 22.17 -12.94 -11.12
C GLU A 283 21.08 -11.93 -10.73
N GLY A 284 20.31 -12.19 -9.67
CA GLY A 284 19.35 -11.22 -9.14
C GLY A 284 20.01 -9.88 -8.76
N LEU A 285 21.20 -9.92 -8.16
CA LEU A 285 21.99 -8.73 -7.85
C LEU A 285 22.49 -8.01 -9.12
N LYS A 286 22.93 -8.75 -10.15
CA LYS A 286 23.33 -8.14 -11.44
C LYS A 286 22.17 -7.38 -12.09
N VAL A 287 20.94 -7.90 -12.00
CA VAL A 287 19.73 -7.22 -12.50
C VAL A 287 19.49 -5.90 -11.77
N ALA A 288 19.76 -5.83 -10.45
CA ALA A 288 19.66 -4.58 -9.69
C ALA A 288 20.69 -3.53 -10.15
N TYR A 289 21.94 -3.94 -10.40
CA TYR A 289 22.95 -3.04 -10.96
C TYR A 289 22.60 -2.57 -12.38
N GLU A 290 22.07 -3.46 -13.22
CA GLU A 290 21.61 -3.09 -14.56
C GLU A 290 20.46 -2.07 -14.51
N MET A 291 19.54 -2.22 -13.55
CA MET A 291 18.44 -1.27 -13.31
C MET A 291 18.97 0.14 -13.00
N LEU A 292 20.04 0.25 -12.20
CA LEU A 292 20.70 1.52 -11.91
C LEU A 292 21.43 2.09 -13.13
N GLN A 293 22.18 1.26 -13.87
CA GLN A 293 22.91 1.68 -15.07
C GLN A 293 21.99 2.24 -16.16
N LEU A 294 20.77 1.72 -16.26
CA LEU A 294 19.76 2.19 -17.22
C LEU A 294 18.94 3.38 -16.70
N GLY A 295 19.25 3.89 -15.50
CA GLY A 295 18.60 5.06 -14.92
C GLY A 295 17.16 4.83 -14.46
N ALA A 296 16.73 3.59 -14.26
CA ALA A 296 15.36 3.29 -13.81
C ALA A 296 15.12 3.65 -12.33
N GLY A 297 16.19 3.87 -11.56
CA GLY A 297 16.17 4.21 -10.13
C GLY A 297 15.62 3.09 -9.25
N LEU A 298 16.07 2.99 -8.00
CA LEU A 298 15.53 2.00 -7.06
C LEU A 298 14.24 2.53 -6.41
N SER A 299 13.26 1.65 -6.26
CA SER A 299 12.05 1.91 -5.49
C SER A 299 12.10 1.17 -4.15
N VAL A 300 11.27 1.56 -3.17
CA VAL A 300 11.18 0.85 -1.86
C VAL A 300 10.95 -0.66 -2.09
N ALA A 301 10.05 -1.00 -3.01
CA ALA A 301 9.79 -2.39 -3.41
C ALA A 301 11.02 -3.08 -4.05
N SER A 302 11.87 -2.34 -4.76
CA SER A 302 13.13 -2.87 -5.32
C SER A 302 14.10 -3.24 -4.20
N MET A 303 14.25 -2.37 -3.19
CA MET A 303 15.10 -2.61 -2.03
C MET A 303 14.58 -3.76 -1.16
N GLU A 304 13.27 -3.83 -0.89
CA GLU A 304 12.65 -4.95 -0.17
C GLU A 304 12.89 -6.30 -0.87
N ILE A 305 12.79 -6.33 -2.21
CA ILE A 305 13.06 -7.53 -2.99
C ILE A 305 14.55 -7.89 -2.92
N LEU A 306 15.45 -6.91 -3.05
CA LEU A 306 16.89 -7.09 -3.07
C LEU A 306 17.44 -7.53 -1.72
N ILE A 307 17.26 -6.70 -0.70
CA ILE A 307 17.79 -6.92 0.65
C ILE A 307 17.11 -8.13 1.29
N GLY A 308 15.77 -8.17 1.28
CA GLY A 308 15.03 -9.30 1.82
C GLY A 308 15.31 -10.61 1.05
N GLY A 309 15.55 -10.52 -0.27
CA GLY A 309 15.96 -11.66 -1.10
C GLY A 309 17.32 -12.24 -0.70
N LEU A 310 18.33 -11.38 -0.52
CA LEU A 310 19.67 -11.77 -0.09
C LEU A 310 19.68 -12.32 1.35
N CYS A 311 18.96 -11.67 2.27
CA CYS A 311 18.81 -12.13 3.66
C CYS A 311 18.18 -13.53 3.74
N ARG A 312 17.08 -13.78 3.01
CA ARG A 312 16.47 -15.13 2.93
C ARG A 312 17.40 -16.16 2.27
N GLY A 313 18.31 -15.71 1.41
CA GLY A 313 19.33 -16.55 0.81
C GLY A 313 20.51 -16.91 1.72
N GLY A 314 20.52 -16.43 2.98
CA GLY A 314 21.62 -16.62 3.90
C GLY A 314 22.83 -15.71 3.64
N GLU A 315 22.72 -14.79 2.68
CA GLU A 315 23.79 -13.88 2.25
C GLU A 315 23.68 -12.52 2.95
N ALA A 316 23.38 -12.53 4.26
CA ALA A 316 23.11 -11.31 5.05
C ALA A 316 24.28 -10.31 5.03
N LEU A 317 25.52 -10.80 5.02
CA LEU A 317 26.71 -9.95 4.90
C LEU A 317 26.79 -9.26 3.54
N LYS A 318 26.46 -9.99 2.46
CA LYS A 318 26.41 -9.40 1.12
C LYS A 318 25.28 -8.38 1.01
N ALA A 319 24.14 -8.65 1.66
CA ALA A 319 23.04 -7.69 1.76
C ALA A 319 23.49 -6.40 2.45
N ALA A 320 24.28 -6.50 3.53
CA ALA A 320 24.83 -5.35 4.24
C ALA A 320 25.83 -4.56 3.37
N GLU A 321 26.73 -5.24 2.67
CA GLU A 321 27.67 -4.59 1.74
C GLU A 321 26.95 -3.81 0.64
N VAL A 322 25.96 -4.45 -0.01
CA VAL A 322 25.18 -3.83 -1.10
C VAL A 322 24.34 -2.67 -0.57
N PHE A 323 23.74 -2.82 0.62
CA PHE A 323 22.98 -1.74 1.25
C PHE A 323 23.87 -0.53 1.56
N ALA A 324 25.05 -0.75 2.13
CA ALA A 324 26.00 0.30 2.44
C ALA A 324 26.49 1.02 1.17
N GLU A 325 26.82 0.26 0.12
CA GLU A 325 27.18 0.81 -1.20
C GLU A 325 26.06 1.71 -1.75
N PHE A 326 24.83 1.19 -1.79
CA PHE A 326 23.68 1.93 -2.35
C PHE A 326 23.32 3.16 -1.51
N LEU A 327 23.54 3.10 -0.20
CA LEU A 327 23.32 4.22 0.70
C LEU A 327 24.39 5.31 0.51
N VAL A 328 25.64 4.92 0.25
CA VAL A 328 26.74 5.85 -0.08
C VAL A 328 26.50 6.54 -1.42
N ASP A 329 26.06 5.77 -2.42
CA ASP A 329 25.76 6.28 -3.77
C ASP A 329 24.45 7.09 -3.84
N ALA A 330 23.74 7.22 -2.71
CA ALA A 330 22.47 7.93 -2.59
C ALA A 330 21.39 7.43 -3.56
N VAL A 331 21.40 6.12 -3.85
CA VAL A 331 20.39 5.46 -4.69
C VAL A 331 19.31 4.74 -3.87
N VAL A 332 19.44 4.70 -2.54
CA VAL A 332 18.39 4.19 -1.64
C VAL A 332 17.19 5.14 -1.64
N PRO A 333 15.97 4.63 -1.92
CA PRO A 333 14.76 5.43 -1.96
C PRO A 333 14.33 5.89 -0.57
N GLU A 334 13.79 7.12 -0.50
CA GLU A 334 13.19 7.67 0.72
C GLU A 334 12.08 6.75 1.26
N GLY A 335 12.08 6.53 2.57
CA GLY A 335 11.08 5.69 3.26
C GLY A 335 11.41 4.20 3.29
N PHE A 336 12.53 3.75 2.70
CA PHE A 336 13.04 2.41 2.97
C PHE A 336 13.60 2.33 4.39
N ASP A 337 13.35 1.21 5.07
CA ASP A 337 13.85 0.87 6.41
C ASP A 337 14.67 -0.42 6.35
N CYS A 338 15.68 -0.54 7.21
CA CYS A 338 16.63 -1.65 7.21
C CYS A 338 16.35 -2.72 8.28
N LEU A 339 15.14 -2.80 8.85
CA LEU A 339 14.77 -3.79 9.88
C LEU A 339 15.08 -5.22 9.44
N ASP A 340 14.59 -5.65 8.27
CA ASP A 340 14.82 -7.01 7.76
C ASP A 340 16.32 -7.37 7.67
N LEU A 341 17.14 -6.39 7.28
CA LEU A 341 18.59 -6.56 7.18
C LEU A 341 19.21 -6.68 8.58
N VAL A 342 18.82 -5.81 9.49
CA VAL A 342 19.31 -5.78 10.87
C VAL A 342 18.93 -7.07 11.59
N GLU A 343 17.67 -7.49 11.52
CA GLU A 343 17.20 -8.76 12.10
C GLU A 343 17.99 -9.94 11.54
N SER A 344 18.21 -9.97 10.22
CA SER A 344 18.99 -11.02 9.56
C SER A 344 20.45 -11.04 10.04
N LEU A 345 21.12 -9.89 10.15
CA LEU A 345 22.49 -9.80 10.65
C LEU A 345 22.60 -10.22 12.12
N CYS A 346 21.64 -9.79 12.95
CA CYS A 346 21.54 -10.17 14.35
C CYS A 346 21.33 -11.68 14.53
N HIS A 347 20.46 -12.29 13.71
CA HIS A 347 20.22 -13.74 13.73
C HIS A 347 21.47 -14.55 13.30
N VAL A 348 22.28 -14.01 12.39
CA VAL A 348 23.57 -14.63 11.99
C VAL A 348 24.69 -14.37 13.02
N GLY A 349 24.41 -13.59 14.07
CA GLY A 349 25.38 -13.23 15.12
C GLY A 349 26.39 -12.16 14.70
N ARG A 350 26.17 -11.49 13.56
CA ARG A 350 27.04 -10.43 13.03
C ARG A 350 26.61 -9.05 13.53
N VAL A 351 26.50 -8.93 14.86
CA VAL A 351 26.03 -7.71 15.54
C VAL A 351 26.89 -6.49 15.19
N ASP A 352 28.21 -6.67 15.05
CA ASP A 352 29.12 -5.57 14.68
C ASP A 352 28.76 -4.94 13.33
N LYS A 353 28.33 -5.77 12.36
CA LYS A 353 27.87 -5.28 11.06
C LYS A 353 26.49 -4.62 11.15
N ALA A 354 25.60 -5.12 12.02
CA ALA A 354 24.31 -4.49 12.25
C ALA A 354 24.49 -3.07 12.84
N VAL A 355 25.42 -2.89 13.78
CA VAL A 355 25.77 -1.58 14.34
C VAL A 355 26.32 -0.66 13.25
N GLU A 356 27.29 -1.12 12.45
CA GLU A 356 27.88 -0.35 11.34
C GLU A 356 26.81 0.17 10.37
N ILE A 357 25.85 -0.68 10.00
CA ILE A 357 24.74 -0.30 9.11
C ILE A 357 23.85 0.77 9.76
N VAL A 358 23.44 0.58 11.01
CA VAL A 358 22.58 1.55 11.70
C VAL A 358 23.30 2.89 11.89
N GLU A 359 24.59 2.87 12.23
CA GLU A 359 25.41 4.08 12.35
C GLU A 359 25.53 4.84 11.02
N LEU A 360 25.72 4.11 9.92
CA LEU A 360 25.78 4.67 8.57
C LEU A 360 24.44 5.31 8.15
N VAL A 361 23.31 4.69 8.51
CA VAL A 361 21.96 5.25 8.25
C VAL A 361 21.76 6.54 9.05
N LEU A 362 22.11 6.53 10.34
CA LEU A 362 22.00 7.70 11.21
C LEU A 362 22.85 8.88 10.74
N GLU A 363 24.04 8.65 10.17
CA GLU A 363 24.90 9.71 9.63
C GLU A 363 24.32 10.42 8.41
N ARG A 364 23.57 9.69 7.57
CA ARG A 364 23.08 10.23 6.29
C ARG A 364 21.70 10.86 6.36
N ASN A 365 20.90 10.55 7.39
CA ASN A 365 19.66 11.19 7.87
C ASN A 365 18.66 11.81 6.84
N ARG A 366 18.78 11.48 5.55
CA ARG A 366 17.98 12.09 4.46
C ARG A 366 17.49 11.09 3.42
N ALA A 367 18.04 9.89 3.33
CA ALA A 367 17.71 8.91 2.28
C ALA A 367 17.00 7.65 2.80
N CYS A 368 17.20 7.26 4.06
CA CYS A 368 16.65 6.04 4.66
C CYS A 368 16.11 6.39 6.05
N CYS A 369 14.90 5.93 6.39
CA CYS A 369 14.39 6.09 7.74
C CYS A 369 14.82 4.88 8.58
N LEU A 370 15.56 5.12 9.66
CA LEU A 370 15.75 4.09 10.69
C LEU A 370 14.48 4.03 11.53
N SER A 371 13.77 2.92 11.47
CA SER A 371 12.62 2.68 12.34
C SER A 371 13.04 2.40 13.79
N VAL A 372 12.18 2.74 14.74
CA VAL A 372 12.40 2.43 16.16
C VAL A 372 12.66 0.92 16.37
N PRO A 373 11.87 -0.01 15.78
CA PRO A 373 12.16 -1.44 15.89
C PRO A 373 13.56 -1.82 15.43
N ALA A 374 14.04 -1.31 14.29
CA ALA A 374 15.37 -1.66 13.77
C ALA A 374 16.48 -1.26 14.75
N GLY A 375 16.40 -0.06 15.35
CA GLY A 375 17.36 0.37 16.37
C GLY A 375 17.27 -0.47 17.66
N VAL A 376 16.06 -0.76 18.14
CA VAL A 376 15.83 -1.58 19.34
C VAL A 376 16.38 -3.00 19.15
N THR A 377 16.18 -3.62 17.99
CA THR A 377 16.73 -4.95 17.67
C THR A 377 18.25 -4.99 17.83
N VAL A 378 18.98 -3.95 17.37
CA VAL A 378 20.44 -3.88 17.56
C VAL A 378 20.80 -3.70 19.04
N LEU A 379 20.08 -2.82 19.76
CA LEU A 379 20.30 -2.59 21.19
C LEU A 379 20.12 -3.88 22.00
N GLU A 380 19.05 -4.63 21.78
CA GLU A 380 18.82 -5.91 22.45
C GLU A 380 19.94 -6.94 22.16
N CYS A 381 20.42 -6.98 20.92
CA CYS A 381 21.52 -7.87 20.54
C CYS A 381 22.85 -7.47 21.20
N LEU A 382 23.14 -6.17 21.29
CA LEU A 382 24.31 -5.67 22.02
C LEU A 382 24.22 -5.95 23.53
N MET A 383 23.03 -5.81 24.12
CA MET A 383 22.79 -6.16 25.53
C MET A 383 23.03 -7.65 25.78
N LYS A 384 22.50 -8.53 24.93
CA LYS A 384 22.75 -9.99 25.00
C LYS A 384 24.23 -10.34 24.84
N ALA A 385 24.97 -9.55 24.07
CA ALA A 385 26.42 -9.69 23.90
C ALA A 385 27.25 -9.05 25.03
N GLY A 386 26.63 -8.35 25.99
CA GLY A 386 27.30 -7.64 27.08
C GLY A 386 28.07 -6.39 26.64
N LYS A 387 27.86 -5.89 25.41
CA LYS A 387 28.55 -4.72 24.83
C LYS A 387 27.87 -3.41 25.24
N LEU A 388 27.81 -3.15 26.55
CA LEU A 388 27.02 -2.04 27.12
C LEU A 388 27.51 -0.64 26.74
N ASP A 389 28.80 -0.47 26.48
CA ASP A 389 29.35 0.79 25.97
C ASP A 389 28.79 1.14 24.58
N ASP A 390 28.64 0.15 23.71
CA ASP A 390 28.07 0.33 22.38
C ASP A 390 26.55 0.59 22.46
N VAL A 391 25.85 -0.03 23.43
CA VAL A 391 24.43 0.28 23.73
C VAL A 391 24.28 1.76 24.10
N CYS A 392 25.11 2.26 25.02
CA CYS A 392 25.08 3.68 25.44
C CYS A 392 25.29 4.62 24.24
N ARG A 393 26.28 4.31 23.39
CA ARG A 393 26.62 5.12 22.22
C ARG A 393 25.47 5.13 21.21
N LEU A 394 24.96 3.96 20.84
CA LEU A 394 23.90 3.85 19.84
C LEU A 394 22.60 4.50 20.32
N MET A 395 22.20 4.23 21.56
CA MET A 395 21.00 4.82 22.15
C MET A 395 21.09 6.36 22.20
N GLY A 396 22.25 6.90 22.60
CA GLY A 396 22.48 8.36 22.58
C GLY A 396 22.35 8.97 21.19
N ARG A 397 22.83 8.27 20.15
CA ARG A 397 22.70 8.71 18.75
C ARG A 397 21.24 8.66 18.28
N MET A 398 20.52 7.56 18.54
CA MET A 398 19.11 7.42 18.17
C MET A 398 18.27 8.55 18.79
N VAL A 399 18.45 8.81 20.08
CA VAL A 399 17.75 9.89 20.80
C VAL A 399 18.15 11.28 20.28
N GLY A 400 19.43 11.47 19.92
CA GLY A 400 19.92 12.69 19.27
C GLY A 400 19.16 13.03 17.99
N GLU A 401 18.91 12.02 17.16
CA GLU A 401 18.14 12.11 15.91
C GLU A 401 16.61 12.11 16.10
N GLY A 402 16.13 12.06 17.34
CA GLY A 402 14.69 12.06 17.66
C GLY A 402 14.02 10.69 17.50
N ILE A 403 14.79 9.62 17.34
CA ILE A 403 14.31 8.24 17.34
C ILE A 403 14.34 7.75 18.79
N VAL A 404 13.18 7.81 19.46
CA VAL A 404 13.06 7.46 20.88
C VAL A 404 12.37 6.10 21.01
N PRO A 405 13.04 5.08 21.57
CA PRO A 405 12.39 3.82 21.94
C PRO A 405 11.26 4.00 22.95
N ASP A 406 10.37 3.02 23.02
CA ASP A 406 9.24 3.05 23.96
C ASP A 406 9.69 2.83 25.42
N THR A 407 8.76 3.05 26.36
CA THR A 407 8.98 2.90 27.80
C THR A 407 9.50 1.52 28.17
N ILE A 408 8.99 0.48 27.51
CA ILE A 408 9.41 -0.90 27.76
C ILE A 408 10.87 -1.10 27.37
N SER A 409 11.25 -0.72 26.14
CA SER A 409 12.63 -0.86 25.65
C SER A 409 13.61 -0.06 26.50
N CYS A 410 13.25 1.18 26.86
CA CYS A 410 14.09 2.01 27.73
C CYS A 410 14.25 1.42 29.13
N ASN A 411 13.17 0.88 29.71
CA ASN A 411 13.23 0.24 31.03
C ASN A 411 14.15 -0.99 31.00
N CYS A 412 14.08 -1.82 29.96
CA CYS A 412 14.99 -2.97 29.80
C CYS A 412 16.46 -2.54 29.70
N ILE A 413 16.77 -1.48 28.96
CA ILE A 413 18.14 -0.95 28.83
C ILE A 413 18.64 -0.39 30.18
N ILE A 414 17.79 0.38 30.87
CA ILE A 414 18.11 0.96 32.19
C ILE A 414 18.35 -0.14 33.23
N GLU A 415 17.53 -1.19 33.24
CA GLU A 415 17.70 -2.34 34.13
C GLU A 415 19.07 -3.00 33.89
N SER A 416 19.40 -3.29 32.64
CA SER A 416 20.66 -3.93 32.28
C SER A 416 21.89 -3.11 32.69
N PHE A 417 21.86 -1.78 32.52
CA PHE A 417 22.94 -0.92 33.03
C PHE A 417 23.02 -0.91 34.55
N CYS A 418 21.89 -0.92 35.26
CA CYS A 418 21.87 -1.00 36.73
C CYS A 418 22.50 -2.32 37.22
N GLU A 419 22.19 -3.44 36.56
CA GLU A 419 22.73 -4.77 36.89
C GLU A 419 24.22 -4.88 36.61
N ALA A 420 24.71 -4.27 35.53
CA ALA A 420 26.11 -4.27 35.15
C ALA A 420 26.98 -3.27 35.93
N GLY A 421 26.39 -2.47 36.81
CA GLY A 421 27.13 -1.49 37.58
C GLY A 421 27.35 -0.14 36.86
N MET A 422 26.68 0.12 35.75
CA MET A 422 26.78 1.36 34.97
C MET A 422 25.66 2.36 35.31
N ILE A 423 25.44 2.62 36.61
CA ILE A 423 24.30 3.45 37.07
C ILE A 423 24.38 4.91 36.60
N SER A 424 25.59 5.45 36.42
CA SER A 424 25.79 6.79 35.85
C SER A 424 25.17 6.88 34.46
N ASP A 425 25.44 5.89 33.62
CA ASP A 425 24.99 5.86 32.24
C ASP A 425 23.48 5.58 32.17
N ALA A 426 22.97 4.74 33.06
CA ALA A 426 21.53 4.53 33.24
C ALA A 426 20.77 5.84 33.56
N ASN A 427 21.25 6.61 34.54
CA ASN A 427 20.61 7.88 34.90
C ASN A 427 20.81 8.94 33.81
N ARG A 428 21.98 8.98 33.16
CA ARG A 428 22.23 9.85 32.00
C ARG A 428 21.26 9.56 30.87
N LEU A 429 21.01 8.28 30.57
CA LEU A 429 20.08 7.88 29.53
C LEU A 429 18.66 8.38 29.83
N ARG A 430 18.18 8.20 31.07
CA ARG A 430 16.86 8.72 31.51
C ARG A 430 16.74 10.22 31.26
N ILE A 431 17.78 11.00 31.57
CA ILE A 431 17.77 12.45 31.39
C ILE A 431 17.71 12.81 29.90
N LEU A 432 18.55 12.16 29.08
CA LEU A 432 18.58 12.39 27.63
C LEU A 432 17.24 12.07 26.95
N THR A 433 16.60 10.97 27.35
CA THR A 433 15.31 10.58 26.79
C THR A 433 14.19 11.53 27.27
N LYS A 434 14.24 12.00 28.52
CA LYS A 434 13.27 12.97 29.08
C LYS A 434 13.22 14.27 28.27
N GLU A 435 14.37 14.81 27.86
CA GLU A 435 14.46 16.01 27.02
C GLU A 435 13.78 15.84 25.63
N LYS A 436 13.62 14.61 25.17
CA LYS A 436 13.02 14.26 23.88
C LYS A 436 11.58 13.73 23.98
N GLY A 437 10.95 13.86 25.15
CA GLY A 437 9.53 13.52 25.35
C GLY A 437 9.28 12.12 25.89
N PHE A 438 10.32 11.40 26.34
CA PHE A 438 10.14 10.16 27.10
C PHE A 438 9.54 10.42 28.48
N ALA A 439 8.48 9.69 28.83
CA ALA A 439 7.89 9.71 30.15
C ALA A 439 8.40 8.52 30.97
N ALA A 440 9.42 8.76 31.80
CA ALA A 440 9.87 7.79 32.80
C ALA A 440 8.71 7.45 33.76
N ASP A 441 8.52 6.17 34.03
CA ASP A 441 7.46 5.67 34.90
C ASP A 441 8.00 5.32 36.30
N ALA A 442 7.11 4.92 37.20
CA ALA A 442 7.49 4.49 38.55
C ALA A 442 8.52 3.35 38.55
N ALA A 443 8.49 2.47 37.53
CA ALA A 443 9.45 1.39 37.39
C ALA A 443 10.84 1.92 37.04
N THR A 444 10.95 2.87 36.10
CA THR A 444 12.21 3.53 35.73
C THR A 444 12.91 4.12 36.98
N TYR A 445 12.18 4.90 37.78
CA TYR A 445 12.74 5.52 38.98
C TYR A 445 13.11 4.47 40.04
N SER A 446 12.27 3.47 40.27
CA SER A 446 12.54 2.40 41.23
C SER A 446 13.82 1.62 40.90
N MET A 447 14.06 1.32 39.61
CA MET A 447 15.28 0.65 39.14
C MET A 447 16.53 1.49 39.43
N LEU A 448 16.49 2.80 39.15
CA LEU A 448 17.62 3.70 39.40
C LEU A 448 17.91 3.86 40.90
N VAL A 449 16.88 4.04 41.73
CA VAL A 449 17.02 4.13 43.19
C VAL A 449 17.69 2.87 43.74
N GLN A 450 17.23 1.69 43.32
CA GLN A 450 17.83 0.41 43.69
C GLN A 450 19.27 0.28 43.18
N GLY A 451 19.55 0.72 41.96
CA GLY A 451 20.89 0.72 41.37
C GLY A 451 21.88 1.62 42.12
N PHE A 452 21.49 2.85 42.47
CA PHE A 452 22.31 3.76 43.27
C PHE A 452 22.56 3.23 44.69
N GLY A 453 21.55 2.61 45.31
CA GLY A 453 21.68 1.94 46.60
C GLY A 453 22.70 0.79 46.57
N ARG A 454 22.65 -0.08 45.55
CA ARG A 454 23.60 -1.19 45.36
C ARG A 454 25.06 -0.73 45.24
N GLN A 455 25.29 0.43 44.64
CA GLN A 455 26.64 0.99 44.46
C GLN A 455 27.09 1.91 45.59
N GLY A 456 26.28 2.11 46.64
CA GLY A 456 26.61 3.02 47.75
C GLY A 456 26.65 4.51 47.35
N ARG A 457 26.07 4.88 46.20
CA ARG A 457 25.99 6.26 45.69
C ARG A 457 24.76 6.98 46.23
N VAL A 458 24.67 7.03 47.55
CA VAL A 458 23.46 7.41 48.29
C VAL A 458 22.94 8.82 47.94
N LYS A 459 23.82 9.82 47.81
CA LYS A 459 23.40 11.22 47.54
C LYS A 459 22.65 11.37 46.22
N GLU A 460 23.09 10.64 45.20
CA GLU A 460 22.43 10.67 43.88
C GLU A 460 21.16 9.82 43.89
N GLY A 461 21.16 8.70 44.64
CA GLY A 461 19.96 7.92 44.89
C GLY A 461 18.87 8.69 45.62
N GLU A 462 19.22 9.51 46.61
CA GLU A 462 18.31 10.44 47.31
C GLU A 462 17.73 11.47 46.35
N ALA A 463 18.55 12.11 45.50
CA ALA A 463 18.06 13.06 44.52
C ALA A 463 17.07 12.45 43.51
N VAL A 464 17.31 11.21 43.07
CA VAL A 464 16.38 10.48 42.18
C VAL A 464 15.12 10.05 42.92
N LEU A 465 15.21 9.73 44.21
CA LEU A 465 14.06 9.42 45.06
C LEU A 465 13.18 10.65 45.28
N ASP A 466 13.77 11.81 45.55
CA ASP A 466 13.04 13.07 45.70
C ASP A 466 12.32 13.43 44.39
N GLU A 467 13.00 13.31 43.23
CA GLU A 467 12.37 13.52 41.92
C GLU A 467 11.20 12.53 41.68
N MET A 468 11.33 11.28 42.13
CA MET A 468 10.26 10.27 42.04
C MET A 468 9.03 10.69 42.86
N LEU A 469 9.24 11.19 44.08
CA LEU A 469 8.18 11.64 44.99
C LEU A 469 7.50 12.92 44.49
N ASP A 470 8.27 13.87 43.94
CA ASP A 470 7.76 15.10 43.33
C ASP A 470 6.82 14.83 42.14
N LEU A 471 7.08 13.75 41.40
CA LEU A 471 6.23 13.28 40.30
C LEU A 471 5.03 12.44 40.76
N GLY A 472 4.87 12.24 42.07
CA GLY A 472 3.76 11.48 42.66
C GLY A 472 3.90 9.96 42.58
N PHE A 473 5.09 9.44 42.24
CA PHE A 473 5.35 8.01 42.23
C PHE A 473 5.72 7.52 43.64
N ILE A 474 5.17 6.35 44.02
CA ILE A 474 5.42 5.75 45.33
C ILE A 474 6.58 4.73 45.22
N PRO A 475 7.70 4.93 45.95
CA PRO A 475 8.81 3.99 45.97
C PRO A 475 8.35 2.62 46.47
N ASN A 476 8.75 1.54 45.80
CA ASN A 476 8.48 0.20 46.32
C ASN A 476 9.30 -0.05 47.60
N ILE A 477 8.74 -0.86 48.52
CA ILE A 477 9.35 -1.15 49.84
C ILE A 477 10.79 -1.65 49.71
N VAL A 478 11.07 -2.41 48.66
CA VAL A 478 12.39 -2.99 48.39
C VAL A 478 13.43 -1.91 48.05
N ALA A 479 13.06 -0.91 47.24
CA ALA A 479 13.93 0.21 46.88
C ALA A 479 14.21 1.11 48.09
N TYR A 480 13.17 1.39 48.88
CA TYR A 480 13.27 2.22 50.08
C TYR A 480 14.13 1.57 51.18
N ASN A 481 13.90 0.28 51.48
CA ASN A 481 14.68 -0.45 52.48
C ASN A 481 16.16 -0.55 52.11
N ARG A 482 16.49 -0.73 50.82
CA ARG A 482 17.88 -0.79 50.37
C ARG A 482 18.63 0.53 50.47
N LEU A 483 17.95 1.66 50.21
CA LEU A 483 18.54 2.97 50.48
C LEU A 483 18.83 3.15 51.97
N LEU A 484 17.89 2.77 52.85
CA LEU A 484 18.06 2.82 54.30
C LEU A 484 19.20 1.94 54.80
N ASP A 485 19.36 0.74 54.23
CA ASP A 485 20.49 -0.16 54.53
C ASP A 485 21.83 0.47 54.13
N SER A 486 21.90 1.09 52.94
CA SER A 486 23.10 1.78 52.47
C SER A 486 23.48 3.00 53.32
N LEU A 487 22.48 3.67 53.91
CA LEU A 487 22.65 4.77 54.86
C LEU A 487 23.17 4.29 56.23
N HIS A 488 22.72 3.11 56.70
CA HIS A 488 23.20 2.51 57.95
C HIS A 488 24.66 2.06 57.86
N VAL A 489 25.08 1.49 56.72
CA VAL A 489 26.47 1.06 56.50
C VAL A 489 27.45 2.24 56.46
N ARG A 490 27.03 3.42 56.01
CA ARG A 490 27.88 4.64 56.06
C ARG A 490 28.09 5.18 57.48
N ARG A 491 27.10 5.04 58.36
CA ARG A 491 27.17 5.50 59.75
C ARG A 491 28.04 4.61 60.65
N SER A 492 28.34 3.38 60.23
CA SER A 492 29.23 2.46 60.95
C SER A 492 30.69 2.47 60.46
N LEU A 493 30.99 3.20 59.38
CA LEU A 493 32.33 3.35 58.78
C LEU A 493 32.94 4.75 58.96
N GLN A 494 32.21 5.67 59.61
CA GLN A 494 32.71 6.95 60.15
C GLN A 494 32.83 6.83 61.66
#